data_AF-A0A948VE70-F1
#
_entry.id   AF-A0A948VE70-F1
#
_cell.length_a   1.000
_cell.length_b   1.000
_cell.length_c   1.000
_cell.angle_alpha   90.00
_cell.angle_beta   90.00
_cell.angle_gamma   90.00
#
_symmetry.space_group_name_H-M   'P 1'
#
loop_
_entity.id
_entity.type
_entity.pdbx_description
1 polymer ?
#
loop_
_entity_poly.entity_id
_entity_poly.type
_entity_poly.pdbx_seq_one_letter_code
_entity_poly.pdbx_strand_id
1 'polypeptide(L)'
;MNIKGKKILLSIILFLIVGFITTIAHAQFVETSPLPQALLTHTSILLNNKIYVSGGISDTGGFRGTGGYLNNVYYRAGINADGSLGAWEVANDLPEFLGLGLHTSASHNNTVYVLGGTNIFGPRNVVYYASTN
;
A
#
# COMPACT_ATOMS: atom_id res chain seq x y z
N MET A 1 -15.95 -9.16 -68.42
CA MET A 1 -15.78 -7.75 -67.97
C MET A 1 -17.10 -7.34 -67.32
N ASN A 2 -17.26 -6.95 -66.06
CA ASN A 2 -16.34 -6.39 -65.05
C ASN A 2 -16.93 -6.70 -63.64
N ILE A 3 -16.25 -7.50 -62.83
CA ILE A 3 -16.71 -8.04 -61.52
C ILE A 3 -16.31 -7.07 -60.37
N LYS A 4 -16.54 -5.77 -60.52
CA LYS A 4 -16.02 -4.74 -59.58
C LYS A 4 -17.05 -4.11 -58.63
N GLY A 5 -18.30 -4.57 -58.59
CA GLY A 5 -19.36 -3.96 -57.76
C GLY A 5 -19.72 -4.66 -56.43
N LYS A 6 -19.30 -5.91 -56.20
CA LYS A 6 -19.79 -6.72 -55.06
C LYS A 6 -18.86 -6.81 -53.84
N LYS A 7 -17.69 -6.17 -53.85
CA LYS A 7 -16.69 -6.30 -52.77
C LYS A 7 -16.73 -5.22 -51.69
N ILE A 8 -17.59 -4.20 -51.80
CA ILE A 8 -17.60 -3.07 -50.85
C ILE A 8 -18.66 -3.22 -49.75
N LEU A 9 -19.66 -4.10 -49.90
CA LEU A 9 -20.72 -4.27 -48.88
C LEU A 9 -20.41 -5.30 -47.79
N LEU A 10 -19.36 -6.13 -47.93
CA LEU A 10 -18.98 -7.08 -46.87
C LEU A 10 -18.04 -6.48 -45.80
N SER A 11 -17.48 -5.29 -46.03
CA SER A 11 -16.48 -4.72 -45.10
C SER A 11 -17.07 -3.83 -44.02
N ILE A 12 -18.37 -3.51 -44.07
CA ILE A 12 -19.04 -2.66 -43.07
C ILE A 12 -19.70 -3.52 -41.96
N ILE A 13 -20.04 -4.79 -42.25
CA ILE A 13 -20.65 -5.69 -41.25
C ILE A 13 -19.60 -6.32 -40.31
N LEU A 14 -18.31 -6.27 -40.65
CA LEU A 14 -17.23 -6.78 -39.77
C LEU A 14 -16.76 -5.78 -38.69
N PHE A 15 -17.34 -4.58 -38.62
CA PHE A 15 -17.01 -3.59 -37.58
C PHE A 15 -18.05 -3.44 -36.47
N LEU A 16 -19.08 -4.31 -36.46
CA LEU A 16 -20.07 -4.40 -35.37
C LEU A 16 -19.91 -5.65 -34.48
N ILE A 17 -18.84 -6.44 -34.68
CA ILE A 17 -18.52 -7.62 -33.86
C ILE A 17 -17.19 -7.44 -33.09
N VAL A 18 -16.58 -6.25 -33.10
CA VAL A 18 -15.47 -5.90 -32.19
C VAL A 18 -15.99 -5.09 -30.99
N GLY A 19 -17.25 -5.34 -30.61
CA GLY A 19 -17.93 -4.68 -29.49
C GLY A 19 -17.93 -5.48 -28.19
N PHE A 20 -17.20 -6.60 -28.10
CA PHE A 20 -17.05 -7.38 -26.87
C PHE A 20 -15.69 -8.06 -26.86
N ILE A 21 -14.61 -7.28 -26.84
CA ILE A 21 -13.42 -7.75 -26.14
C ILE A 21 -13.75 -7.47 -24.67
N THR A 22 -14.35 -8.44 -23.99
CA THR A 22 -14.20 -8.51 -22.54
C THR A 22 -12.71 -8.65 -22.33
N THR A 23 -12.00 -7.54 -22.13
CA THR A 23 -10.68 -7.60 -21.56
C THR A 23 -10.90 -8.34 -20.25
N ILE A 24 -10.45 -9.58 -20.17
CA ILE A 24 -10.16 -10.20 -18.89
C ILE A 24 -9.17 -9.19 -18.31
N ALA A 25 -9.66 -8.32 -17.42
CA ALA A 25 -8.82 -7.38 -16.73
C ALA A 25 -7.92 -8.25 -15.86
N HIS A 26 -6.76 -8.59 -16.41
CA HIS A 26 -5.70 -9.16 -15.61
C HIS A 26 -5.38 -8.09 -14.56
N ALA A 27 -5.20 -8.48 -13.31
CA ALA A 27 -4.78 -7.55 -12.28
C ALA A 27 -3.49 -6.86 -12.76
N GLN A 28 -3.59 -5.57 -13.11
CA GLN A 28 -2.45 -4.75 -13.47
C GLN A 28 -2.05 -3.94 -12.23
N PHE A 29 -0.75 -3.86 -11.97
CA PHE A 29 -0.26 -2.94 -10.96
C PHE A 29 -0.42 -1.51 -11.48
N VAL A 30 -1.15 -0.70 -10.72
CA VAL A 30 -1.34 0.73 -10.97
C VAL A 30 -0.79 1.47 -9.76
N GLU A 31 0.01 2.50 -10.02
CA GLU A 31 0.51 3.36 -8.95
C GLU A 31 -0.65 4.09 -8.27
N THR A 32 -0.51 4.30 -6.96
CA THR A 32 -1.45 5.08 -6.15
C THR A 32 -0.67 5.99 -5.22
N SER A 33 -1.32 6.63 -4.24
CA SER A 33 -0.70 7.60 -3.35
C SER A 33 0.59 7.04 -2.71
N PRO A 34 1.76 7.64 -3.01
CA PRO A 34 3.04 7.13 -2.51
C PRO A 34 3.15 7.36 -1.01
N LEU A 35 3.93 6.52 -0.34
CA LEU A 35 4.27 6.73 1.07
C LEU A 35 4.91 8.12 1.26
N PRO A 36 4.66 8.81 2.39
CA PRO A 36 5.27 10.12 2.67
C PRO A 36 6.80 10.08 2.75
N GLN A 37 7.36 8.88 2.95
CA GLN A 37 8.79 8.65 3.08
C GLN A 37 9.15 7.28 2.51
N ALA A 38 10.35 7.13 1.95
CA ALA A 38 10.88 5.83 1.54
C ALA A 38 11.19 4.97 2.76
N LEU A 39 10.70 3.73 2.80
CA LEU A 39 10.80 2.85 3.96
C LEU A 39 11.29 1.46 3.57
N LEU A 40 12.20 0.91 4.38
CA LEU A 40 12.62 -0.50 4.35
C LEU A 40 12.26 -1.18 5.68
N THR A 41 11.98 -2.48 5.68
CA THR A 41 11.71 -3.28 6.90
C THR A 41 10.49 -2.85 7.74
N HIS A 42 9.64 -1.98 7.20
CA HIS A 42 8.35 -1.63 7.79
C HIS A 42 7.36 -2.78 7.65
N THR A 43 6.27 -2.73 8.42
CA THR A 43 5.12 -3.63 8.21
C THR A 43 3.86 -2.83 7.95
N SER A 44 2.82 -3.50 7.44
CA SER A 44 1.51 -2.89 7.26
C SER A 44 0.37 -3.82 7.67
N ILE A 45 -0.77 -3.23 8.03
CA ILE A 45 -2.02 -3.93 8.34
C ILE A 45 -3.21 -3.20 7.72
N LEU A 46 -4.27 -3.95 7.46
CA LEU A 46 -5.58 -3.40 7.13
C LEU A 46 -6.43 -3.31 8.40
N LEU A 47 -7.04 -2.15 8.65
CA LEU A 47 -8.01 -1.97 9.72
C LEU A 47 -8.99 -0.85 9.37
N ASN A 48 -10.29 -1.08 9.52
CA ASN A 48 -11.34 -0.07 9.31
C ASN A 48 -11.23 0.66 7.96
N ASN A 49 -11.04 -0.10 6.87
CA ASN A 49 -10.86 0.40 5.51
C ASN A 49 -9.68 1.37 5.33
N LYS A 50 -8.66 1.24 6.21
CA LYS A 50 -7.41 1.98 6.13
C LYS A 50 -6.23 1.03 6.16
N ILE A 51 -5.20 1.33 5.38
CA ILE A 51 -3.89 0.69 5.50
C ILE A 51 -3.10 1.49 6.53
N TYR A 52 -2.57 0.81 7.55
CA TYR A 52 -1.61 1.36 8.48
C TYR A 52 -0.23 0.81 8.15
N VAL A 53 0.76 1.69 8.05
CA VAL A 53 2.18 1.32 7.95
C VAL A 53 2.83 1.62 9.28
N SER A 54 3.76 0.78 9.75
CA SER A 54 4.44 0.97 11.03
C SER A 54 5.95 0.75 10.93
N GLY A 55 6.71 1.65 11.56
CA GLY A 55 8.16 1.56 11.74
C GLY A 55 8.95 1.50 10.42
N GLY A 56 10.05 0.74 10.43
CA GLY A 56 11.00 0.59 9.34
C GLY A 56 12.25 1.45 9.50
N ILE A 57 13.04 1.47 8.43
CA ILE A 57 14.28 2.23 8.28
C ILE A 57 14.08 3.19 7.11
N SER A 58 14.57 4.41 7.27
CA SER A 58 14.70 5.36 6.17
C SER A 58 16.07 6.02 6.17
N ASP A 59 16.39 6.74 5.09
CA ASP A 59 17.59 7.56 4.95
C ASP A 59 17.53 8.87 5.77
N THR A 60 16.36 9.18 6.32
CA THR A 60 16.04 10.42 7.03
C THR A 60 15.11 10.14 8.22
N GLY A 61 15.02 11.05 9.18
CA GLY A 61 14.01 11.00 10.24
C GLY A 61 14.22 9.97 11.37
N GLY A 62 15.34 9.23 11.36
CA GLY A 62 15.74 8.37 12.47
C GLY A 62 15.96 9.16 13.76
N PHE A 63 16.07 8.46 14.89
CA PHE A 63 16.22 9.04 16.23
C PHE A 63 17.26 10.18 16.35
N ARG A 64 18.34 10.15 15.56
CA ARG A 64 19.40 11.17 15.55
C ARG A 64 19.16 12.32 14.55
N GLY A 65 18.01 12.38 13.91
CA GLY A 65 17.72 13.29 12.79
C GLY A 65 18.37 12.88 11.46
N THR A 66 18.96 11.69 11.38
CA THR A 66 19.61 11.10 10.19
C THR A 66 18.95 9.77 9.83
N GLY A 67 19.42 9.08 8.78
CA GLY A 67 18.94 7.74 8.45
C GLY A 67 19.05 6.74 9.61
N GLY A 68 18.08 5.85 9.71
CA GLY A 68 17.97 4.87 10.78
C GLY A 68 16.55 4.36 10.99
N TYR A 69 16.36 3.63 12.08
CA TYR A 69 15.06 3.14 12.50
C TYR A 69 14.12 4.28 12.87
N LEU A 70 12.85 4.12 12.50
CA LEU A 70 11.80 5.11 12.71
C LEU A 70 10.78 4.64 13.76
N ASN A 71 10.34 5.59 14.59
CA ASN A 71 9.27 5.39 15.57
C ASN A 71 8.00 6.17 15.20
N ASN A 72 8.13 7.18 14.33
CA ASN A 72 7.10 8.15 13.95
C ASN A 72 6.30 7.77 12.71
N VAL A 73 6.43 6.53 12.24
CA VAL A 73 5.88 6.09 10.96
C VAL A 73 4.66 5.25 11.17
N TYR A 74 3.64 5.80 11.84
CA TYR A 74 2.29 5.30 11.67
C TYR A 74 1.59 6.14 10.63
N TYR A 75 1.72 5.79 9.36
CA TYR A 75 0.88 6.42 8.33
C TYR A 75 -0.39 5.63 8.15
N ARG A 76 -1.50 6.32 7.92
CA ARG A 76 -2.73 5.67 7.46
C ARG A 76 -3.28 6.32 6.21
N ALA A 77 -3.73 5.51 5.27
CA ALA A 77 -4.47 5.97 4.09
C ALA A 77 -5.78 5.21 3.99
N GLY A 78 -6.86 5.94 3.69
CA GLY A 78 -8.15 5.32 3.34
C GLY A 78 -8.07 4.64 1.99
N ILE A 79 -8.85 3.57 1.82
CA ILE A 79 -9.00 2.88 0.53
C ILE A 79 -10.26 3.41 -0.15
N ASN A 80 -10.10 3.98 -1.34
CA ASN A 80 -11.19 4.47 -2.18
C ASN A 80 -11.96 3.31 -2.82
N ALA A 81 -13.17 3.57 -3.31
CA ALA A 81 -14.03 2.55 -3.91
C ALA A 81 -13.41 1.87 -5.16
N ASP A 82 -12.50 2.56 -5.83
CA ASP A 82 -11.76 2.06 -7.01
C ASP A 82 -10.45 1.33 -6.64
N GLY A 83 -10.15 1.16 -5.35
CA GLY A 83 -8.94 0.51 -4.85
C GLY A 83 -7.71 1.43 -4.76
N SER A 84 -7.80 2.68 -5.21
CA SER A 84 -6.74 3.67 -4.97
C SER A 84 -6.69 4.06 -3.47
N LEU A 85 -5.54 4.56 -3.03
CA LEU A 85 -5.38 5.12 -1.69
C LEU A 85 -5.67 6.62 -1.69
N GLY A 86 -6.22 7.10 -0.58
CA GLY A 86 -6.26 8.53 -0.26
C GLY A 86 -4.90 9.06 0.20
N ALA A 87 -4.87 10.33 0.62
CA ALA A 87 -3.69 10.92 1.22
C ALA A 87 -3.29 10.17 2.51
N TRP A 88 -1.98 10.04 2.72
CA TRP A 88 -1.44 9.48 3.94
C TRP A 88 -1.50 10.51 5.08
N GLU A 89 -2.07 10.09 6.20
CA GLU A 89 -2.14 10.86 7.44
C GLU A 89 -1.15 10.28 8.46
N VAL A 90 -0.54 11.15 9.27
CA VAL A 90 0.27 10.74 10.43
C VAL A 90 -0.68 10.30 11.55
N ALA A 91 -0.34 9.17 12.18
CA ALA A 91 -0.93 8.65 13.41
C ALA A 91 0.11 8.61 14.53
N ASN A 92 -0.29 8.15 15.71
CA ASN A 92 0.56 8.15 16.91
C ASN A 92 1.79 7.28 16.74
N ASP A 93 2.93 7.77 17.23
CA ASP A 93 4.22 7.06 17.21
C ASP A 93 4.20 5.73 17.97
N LEU A 94 5.10 4.82 17.57
CA LEU A 94 5.46 3.66 18.38
C LEU A 94 6.08 4.13 19.70
N PRO A 95 5.77 3.49 20.84
CA PRO A 95 6.47 3.71 22.11
C PRO A 95 7.88 3.07 22.13
N GLU A 96 8.54 3.04 20.97
CA GLU A 96 9.92 2.59 20.77
C GLU A 96 10.70 3.76 20.19
N PHE A 97 11.08 4.72 21.04
CA PHE A 97 11.67 6.00 20.62
C PHE A 97 12.90 5.86 19.72
N LEU A 98 13.64 4.76 19.87
CA LEU A 98 14.83 4.44 19.07
C LEU A 98 14.51 3.90 17.67
N GLY A 99 13.23 3.84 17.33
CA GLY A 99 12.68 3.27 16.12
C GLY A 99 12.60 1.76 16.15
N LEU A 100 11.80 1.19 15.25
CA LEU A 100 11.59 -0.25 15.16
C LEU A 100 11.45 -0.67 13.70
N GLY A 101 12.23 -1.65 13.27
CA GLY A 101 12.07 -2.31 11.97
C GLY A 101 12.16 -3.83 12.12
N LEU A 102 11.90 -4.56 11.03
CA LEU A 102 11.90 -6.04 11.01
C LEU A 102 10.93 -6.65 12.03
N HIS A 103 9.93 -5.90 12.49
CA HIS A 103 8.86 -6.41 13.35
C HIS A 103 7.79 -7.14 12.54
N THR A 104 6.78 -7.68 13.22
CA THR A 104 5.55 -8.16 12.61
C THR A 104 4.36 -7.40 13.17
N SER A 105 3.25 -7.35 12.44
CA SER A 105 2.04 -6.66 12.85
C SER A 105 0.78 -7.45 12.52
N ALA A 106 -0.23 -7.34 13.38
CA ALA A 106 -1.54 -7.95 13.20
C ALA A 106 -2.65 -6.99 13.65
N SER A 107 -3.87 -7.20 13.17
CA SER A 107 -5.05 -6.50 13.65
C SER A 107 -6.14 -7.47 14.09
N HIS A 108 -6.86 -7.13 15.15
CA HIS A 108 -8.01 -7.87 15.65
C HIS A 108 -8.93 -6.94 16.45
N ASN A 109 -10.25 -6.97 16.18
CA ASN A 109 -11.26 -6.19 16.90
C ASN A 109 -10.86 -4.73 17.16
N ASN A 110 -10.60 -3.96 16.09
CA ASN A 110 -10.19 -2.56 16.17
C ASN A 110 -8.89 -2.30 16.94
N THR A 111 -8.07 -3.33 17.13
CA THR A 111 -6.77 -3.23 17.80
C THR A 111 -5.67 -3.67 16.86
N VAL A 112 -4.59 -2.89 16.82
CA VAL A 112 -3.34 -3.23 16.13
C VAL A 112 -2.36 -3.78 17.14
N TYR A 113 -1.58 -4.77 16.74
CA TYR A 113 -0.49 -5.37 17.49
C TYR A 113 0.79 -5.25 16.68
N VAL A 114 1.89 -4.88 17.34
CA VAL A 114 3.24 -4.87 16.80
C VAL A 114 4.11 -5.74 17.69
N LEU A 115 4.78 -6.75 17.12
CA LEU A 115 5.47 -7.79 17.86
C LEU A 115 6.94 -7.87 17.44
N GLY A 116 7.82 -7.88 18.44
CA GLY A 116 9.26 -8.08 18.28
C GLY A 116 9.93 -6.97 17.46
N GLY A 117 10.80 -7.35 16.54
CA GLY A 117 11.56 -6.44 15.69
C GLY A 117 12.97 -6.16 16.20
N THR A 118 13.59 -5.14 15.62
CA THR A 118 14.95 -4.71 15.94
C THR A 118 15.00 -3.18 15.94
N ASN A 119 15.70 -2.64 16.94
CA ASN A 119 16.05 -1.22 16.99
C ASN A 119 17.58 -1.07 17.01
N ILE A 120 18.08 0.14 17.27
CA ILE A 120 19.53 0.42 17.33
C ILE A 120 20.28 -0.38 18.42
N PHE A 121 19.58 -0.90 19.43
CA PHE A 121 20.16 -1.76 20.48
C PHE A 121 19.98 -3.25 20.23
N GLY A 122 19.41 -3.63 19.07
CA GLY A 122 19.26 -5.01 18.66
C GLY A 122 17.83 -5.53 18.76
N PRO A 123 17.67 -6.87 18.82
CA PRO A 123 16.36 -7.52 18.82
C PRO A 123 15.50 -7.11 20.00
N ARG A 124 14.19 -7.02 19.76
CA ARG A 124 13.18 -6.65 20.75
C ARG A 124 12.28 -7.85 21.02
N ASN A 125 11.95 -8.07 22.28
CA ASN A 125 10.99 -9.09 22.75
C ASN A 125 9.69 -8.44 23.26
N VAL A 126 9.38 -7.24 22.77
CA VAL A 126 8.24 -6.42 23.18
C VAL A 126 7.04 -6.67 22.29
N VAL A 127 5.85 -6.43 22.83
CA VAL A 127 4.61 -6.36 22.08
C VAL A 127 3.93 -5.04 22.43
N TYR A 128 3.60 -4.27 21.40
CA TYR A 128 2.82 -3.04 21.52
C TYR A 128 1.42 -3.28 20.97
N TYR A 129 0.42 -2.64 21.56
CA TYR A 129 -0.94 -2.63 21.02
C TYR A 129 -1.52 -1.22 21.06
N ALA A 130 -2.43 -0.94 20.14
CA ALA A 130 -3.20 0.29 20.11
C ALA A 130 -4.60 0.02 19.57
N SER A 131 -5.62 0.50 20.28
CA SER A 131 -7.00 0.45 19.79
C SER A 131 -7.31 1.70 18.97
N THR A 132 -7.96 1.52 17.83
CA THR A 132 -8.47 2.60 16.99
C THR A 132 -9.95 2.81 17.30
N ASN A 133 -10.30 3.98 17.83
CA ASN A 133 -11.69 4.42 17.99
C ASN A 133 -12.28 4.87 16.65
#